data_AF-A0A527GI96-F1
#
_entry.id   AF-A0A527GI96-F1
#
_cell.length_a   1.000
_cell.length_b   1.000
_cell.length_c   1.000
_cell.angle_alpha   90.00
_cell.angle_beta   90.00
_cell.angle_gamma   90.00
#
_symmetry.space_group_name_H-M   'P 1'
#
loop_
_entity.id
_entity.type
_entity.pdbx_description
1 polymer ?
#
loop_
_entity_poly.entity_id
_entity_poly.type
_entity_poly.pdbx_seq_one_letter_code
_entity_poly.pdbx_strand_id
1 'polypeptide(L)'
;FWTGVQSINDRTRIMAFGAIEMALWDLRGKAWNQPLYQLLGGAVRKDIPFTDYFSLRGDGPKVKGETTPEEVADYCVELHETHGTTFFE
;
A
#
# COMPACT_ATOMS: atom_id res chain seq x y z
N PHE A 1 -2.40 32.19 -23.85
CA PHE A 1 -1.86 31.47 -22.68
C PHE A 1 -2.97 30.80 -21.89
N TRP A 2 -3.74 29.93 -22.54
CA TRP A 2 -4.77 29.12 -21.90
C TRP A 2 -4.42 27.66 -22.17
N THR A 3 -3.62 27.08 -21.28
CA THR A 3 -3.47 25.62 -21.21
C THR A 3 -4.71 25.11 -20.52
N GLY A 4 -5.73 24.77 -21.30
CA GLY A 4 -6.85 23.97 -20.82
C GLY A 4 -6.29 22.77 -20.07
N VAL A 5 -6.86 22.51 -18.90
CA VAL A 5 -6.50 21.44 -17.95
C VAL A 5 -6.04 20.20 -18.71
N GLN A 6 -4.73 20.06 -18.87
CA GLN A 6 -4.17 18.91 -19.57
C GLN A 6 -4.52 17.69 -18.75
N SER A 7 -5.10 16.70 -19.42
CA SER A 7 -5.46 15.39 -18.90
C SER A 7 -4.56 14.99 -17.74
N ILE A 8 -5.15 14.87 -16.56
CA ILE A 8 -4.61 14.25 -15.33
C ILE A 8 -4.25 12.76 -15.54
N ASN A 9 -3.95 12.32 -16.77
CA ASN A 9 -3.66 10.94 -17.12
C ASN A 9 -2.17 10.70 -17.43
N ASP A 10 -1.29 11.71 -17.29
CA ASP A 10 0.16 11.45 -17.32
C ASP A 10 0.59 10.82 -15.99
N ARG A 11 0.75 9.49 -16.00
CA ARG A 11 1.14 8.68 -14.85
C ARG A 11 2.42 9.18 -14.19
N THR A 12 3.38 9.69 -14.96
CA THR A 12 4.66 10.20 -14.43
C THR A 12 4.42 11.44 -13.57
N ARG A 13 3.60 12.37 -14.05
CA ARG A 13 3.25 13.60 -13.30
C ARG A 13 2.47 13.30 -12.04
N ILE A 14 1.51 12.37 -12.09
CA ILE A 14 0.72 11.96 -10.92
C ILE A 14 1.62 11.35 -9.85
N MET A 15 2.49 10.41 -10.23
CA MET A 15 3.43 9.77 -9.30
C MET A 15 4.42 10.77 -8.71
N ALA A 16 4.98 11.66 -9.53
CA ALA A 16 5.91 12.69 -9.06
C ALA A 16 5.24 13.65 -8.07
N PHE A 17 4.02 14.09 -8.37
CA PHE A 17 3.24 14.93 -7.46
C PHE A 17 2.95 14.22 -6.14
N GLY A 18 2.45 12.98 -6.18
CA GLY A 18 2.17 12.20 -4.97
C GLY A 18 3.40 11.96 -4.10
N ALA A 19 4.56 11.67 -4.71
CA ALA A 19 5.81 11.50 -3.98
C ALA A 19 6.26 12.79 -3.27
N ILE A 20 6.17 13.94 -3.96
CA ILE A 20 6.52 15.24 -3.37
C ILE A 20 5.55 15.61 -2.25
N GLU A 21 4.26 15.40 -2.46
CA GLU A 21 3.21 15.73 -1.49
C GLU A 21 3.35 14.91 -0.19
N MET A 22 3.59 13.60 -0.29
CA MET A 22 3.89 12.75 0.87
C MET A 22 5.13 13.21 1.64
N ALA A 23 6.21 13.58 0.94
CA ALA A 23 7.43 14.08 1.56
C ALA A 23 7.22 15.41 2.30
N LEU A 24 6.41 16.30 1.74
CA LEU A 24 6.05 17.56 2.39
C LEU A 24 5.23 17.32 3.66
N TRP A 25 4.31 16.35 3.66
CA TRP A 25 3.57 15.97 4.86
C TRP A 25 4.45 15.35 5.95
N ASP A 26 5.38 14.48 5.57
CA ASP A 26 6.37 13.93 6.51
C ASP A 26 7.24 15.03 7.13
N LEU A 27 7.76 15.95 6.32
CA LEU A 27 8.52 17.11 6.79
C LEU A 27 7.71 17.97 7.76
N ARG A 28 6.43 18.19 7.44
CA ARG A 28 5.49 18.97 8.24
C ARG A 28 5.22 18.30 9.61
N GLY A 29 5.06 16.98 9.64
CA GLY A 29 4.96 16.20 10.88
C GLY A 29 6.20 16.34 11.76
N LYS A 30 7.39 16.20 11.16
CA LYS A 30 8.68 16.39 11.84
C LYS A 30 8.86 17.80 12.39
N ALA A 31 8.52 18.83 11.61
CA ALA A 31 8.64 20.23 12.01
C ALA A 31 7.78 20.59 13.24
N TRP A 32 6.62 19.95 13.40
CA TRP A 32 5.76 20.13 14.59
C TRP A 32 5.93 19.08 15.67
N ASN A 33 6.85 18.13 15.47
CA ASN A 33 7.05 17.00 16.38
C ASN A 33 5.72 16.27 16.70
N GLN A 34 4.92 16.03 15.67
CA GLN A 34 3.63 15.33 15.76
C GLN A 34 3.59 14.18 14.75
N PRO A 35 2.97 13.04 15.08
CA PRO A 35 2.69 12.02 14.08
C PRO A 35 1.69 12.56 13.05
N LEU A 36 1.87 12.22 11.78
CA LEU A 36 1.13 12.83 10.65
C LEU A 36 -0.40 12.76 10.83
N TYR A 37 -0.94 11.66 11.35
CA TYR A 37 -2.38 11.51 11.56
C TYR A 37 -2.98 12.61 12.45
N GLN A 38 -2.21 13.25 13.36
CA GLN A 38 -2.71 14.36 14.17
C GLN A 38 -2.95 15.60 13.34
N LEU A 39 -2.11 15.83 12.33
CA LEU A 39 -2.27 16.95 11.40
C LEU A 39 -3.45 16.72 10.43
N LEU A 40 -3.87 15.46 10.26
CA LEU A 40 -4.98 15.04 9.40
C LEU A 40 -6.32 14.93 10.16
N GLY A 41 -6.43 15.53 11.35
CA GLY A 41 -7.67 15.53 12.14
C GLY A 41 -7.72 14.51 13.28
N GLY A 42 -6.63 13.81 13.54
CA GLY A 42 -6.53 12.81 14.60
C GLY A 42 -6.89 11.40 14.16
N ALA A 43 -6.39 10.41 14.90
CA ALA A 43 -6.64 9.00 14.59
C ALA A 43 -8.03 8.57 15.09
N VAL A 44 -8.85 7.98 14.21
CA VAL A 44 -10.12 7.32 14.58
C VAL A 44 -9.94 5.87 15.01
N ARG A 45 -8.78 5.27 14.70
CA ARG A 45 -8.32 3.95 15.13
C ARG A 45 -6.79 3.93 15.19
N LYS A 46 -6.21 3.05 16.01
CA LYS A 46 -4.75 2.92 16.15
C LYS A 46 -4.15 1.75 15.37
N ASP A 47 -4.96 0.72 15.17
CA ASP A 47 -4.60 -0.46 14.37
C ASP A 47 -5.32 -0.40 13.02
N ILE A 48 -4.58 -0.62 11.94
CA ILE A 48 -5.08 -0.68 10.57
C ILE A 48 -4.99 -2.14 10.11
N PRO A 49 -6.10 -2.85 9.90
CA PRO A 49 -6.05 -4.20 9.35
C PRO A 49 -5.57 -4.15 7.90
N PHE A 50 -4.73 -5.10 7.52
CA PHE A 50 -4.27 -5.32 6.16
C PHE A 50 -4.84 -6.63 5.63
N THR A 51 -5.04 -6.67 4.31
CA THR A 51 -5.31 -7.90 3.57
C THR A 51 -3.98 -8.49 3.10
N ASP A 52 -3.88 -9.81 3.15
CA ASP A 52 -2.87 -10.51 2.37
C ASP A 52 -3.26 -10.49 0.91
N TYR A 53 -2.41 -9.85 0.12
CA TYR A 53 -2.61 -9.74 -1.32
C TYR A 53 -1.95 -10.93 -2.00
N PHE A 54 -2.74 -11.89 -2.45
CA PHE A 54 -2.25 -13.10 -3.12
C PHE A 54 -2.76 -13.16 -4.55
N SER A 55 -2.09 -13.96 -5.38
CA SER A 55 -2.54 -14.24 -6.75
C SER A 55 -1.97 -15.56 -7.19
N LEU A 56 -2.65 -16.22 -8.14
CA LEU A 56 -2.03 -17.33 -8.85
C LEU A 56 -0.76 -16.81 -9.55
N ARG A 57 0.37 -17.40 -9.22
CA ARG A 57 1.68 -17.02 -9.76
C ARG A 57 2.44 -18.27 -10.19
N GLY A 58 3.15 -18.16 -11.30
CA GLY A 58 4.11 -19.19 -11.69
C GLY A 58 5.38 -19.11 -10.85
N ASP A 59 6.26 -20.09 -11.02
CA ASP A 59 7.55 -20.12 -10.32
C ASP A 59 8.39 -18.87 -10.63
N GLY A 60 8.78 -18.19 -9.57
CA GLY A 60 9.74 -17.10 -9.62
C GLY A 60 11.18 -17.61 -9.53
N PRO A 61 12.17 -16.74 -9.78
CA PRO A 61 13.59 -17.11 -9.70
C PRO A 61 14.06 -17.52 -8.28
N LYS A 62 13.25 -17.29 -7.24
CA LYS A 62 13.60 -17.56 -5.84
C LYS A 62 12.49 -18.20 -5.00
N VAL A 63 11.26 -18.19 -5.49
CA VAL A 63 10.07 -18.60 -4.74
C VAL A 63 9.19 -19.40 -5.69
N LYS A 64 8.75 -20.59 -5.25
CA LYS A 64 7.78 -21.40 -5.97
C LYS A 64 6.44 -20.65 -5.99
N GLY A 65 5.76 -20.65 -7.12
CA GLY A 65 4.45 -20.02 -7.21
C GLY A 65 3.30 -20.95 -6.81
N GLU A 66 2.15 -20.37 -6.52
CA GLU A 66 0.89 -21.08 -6.31
C GLU A 66 0.12 -21.11 -7.63
N THR A 67 -0.04 -22.29 -8.19
CA THR A 67 -0.65 -22.52 -9.50
C THR A 67 -2.00 -23.22 -9.42
N THR A 68 -2.35 -23.77 -8.26
CA THR A 68 -3.67 -24.34 -7.97
C THR A 68 -4.35 -23.65 -6.79
N PRO A 69 -5.68 -23.76 -6.67
CA PRO A 69 -6.41 -23.22 -5.51
C PRO A 69 -5.93 -23.79 -4.17
N GLU A 70 -5.53 -25.05 -4.12
CA GLU A 70 -5.02 -25.70 -2.91
C GLU A 70 -3.68 -25.11 -2.49
N GLU A 71 -2.77 -24.87 -3.43
CA GLU A 71 -1.47 -24.22 -3.14
C GLU A 71 -1.68 -22.78 -2.61
N VAL A 72 -2.67 -22.07 -3.14
CA VAL A 72 -3.06 -20.75 -2.61
C VAL A 72 -3.62 -20.86 -1.19
N ALA A 73 -4.46 -21.86 -0.92
CA ALA A 73 -5.01 -22.06 0.42
C ALA A 73 -3.91 -22.37 1.45
N ASP A 74 -2.95 -23.23 1.09
CA ASP A 74 -1.79 -23.53 1.91
C ASP A 74 -0.94 -22.27 2.17
N TYR A 75 -0.76 -21.42 1.16
CA TYR A 75 -0.06 -20.14 1.31
C TYR A 75 -0.80 -19.15 2.22
N CYS A 76 -2.13 -19.06 2.13
CA CYS A 76 -2.92 -18.24 3.05
C CYS A 76 -2.82 -18.73 4.50
N VAL A 77 -2.74 -20.05 4.72
CA VAL A 77 -2.47 -20.61 6.05
C VAL A 77 -1.08 -20.21 6.54
N GLU A 78 -0.05 -20.31 5.71
CA GLU A 78 1.31 -19.87 6.05
C GLU A 78 1.36 -18.38 6.43
N LEU A 79 0.69 -17.52 5.66
CA LEU A 79 0.62 -16.09 5.96
C LEU A 79 -0.10 -15.80 7.27
N HIS A 80 -1.20 -16.51 7.56
CA HIS A 80 -1.88 -16.40 8.84
C HIS A 80 -0.96 -16.80 10.00
N GLU A 81 -0.24 -17.91 9.87
CA GLU A 81 0.68 -18.39 10.91
C GLU A 81 1.87 -17.43 11.12
N THR A 82 2.36 -16.81 10.04
CA THR A 82 3.54 -15.94 10.07
C THR A 82 3.21 -14.51 10.50
N HIS A 83 2.05 -13.99 10.09
CA HIS A 83 1.69 -12.58 10.21
C HIS A 83 0.41 -12.34 11.02
N GLY A 84 -0.35 -13.38 11.38
CA GLY A 84 -1.60 -13.27 12.12
C GLY A 84 -2.76 -12.68 11.31
N THR A 85 -2.63 -12.67 9.98
CA THR A 85 -3.57 -12.03 9.04
C THR A 85 -4.87 -12.82 8.94
N THR A 86 -6.00 -12.12 8.90
CA THR A 86 -7.33 -12.75 8.87
C THR A 86 -8.17 -12.30 7.68
N PHE A 87 -7.59 -11.49 6.79
CA PHE A 87 -8.23 -10.99 5.59
C PHE A 87 -7.34 -11.29 4.39
N PHE A 88 -7.94 -11.81 3.30
CA PHE A 88 -7.23 -12.22 2.10
C PHE A 88 -7.93 -11.62 0.88
N GLU A 89 -7.17 -11.06 -0.05
CA GLU A 89 -7.67 -10.39 -1.27
C GLU A 89 -6.83 -10.73 -2.51
#